data_AF-A0A3Q3D372-F1
#
_entry.id   AF-A0A3Q3D372-F1
#
_cell.length_a   1.000
_cell.length_b   1.000
_cell.length_c   1.000
_cell.angle_alpha   90.00
_cell.angle_beta   90.00
_cell.angle_gamma   90.00
#
_symmetry.space_group_name_H-M   'P 1'
#
loop_
_entity.id
_entity.type
_entity.pdbx_description
1 polymer ?
#
loop_
_entity_poly.entity_id
_entity_poly.type
_entity_poly.pdbx_seq_one_letter_code
_entity_poly.pdbx_strand_id
1 'polypeptide(L)'
;MGVFDEPSPPPPPPPVDYEEEEAAVVHYSDPYADGDPQWAPKAYLEKVVAIYDYSKDKEDELSFMEGAIIYIIKKNDDGWFEGVCNGVTGLFPGNYVESIMHYAD
;
A
#
# COMPACT_ATOMS: atom_id res chain seq x y z
N MET A 1 -12.94 -5.76 -41.59
CA MET A 1 -12.88 -4.80 -40.46
C MET A 1 -13.69 -5.41 -39.34
N GLY A 2 -13.02 -6.01 -38.35
CA GLY A 2 -13.69 -6.61 -37.19
C GLY A 2 -13.97 -5.53 -36.16
N VAL A 3 -15.20 -5.45 -35.69
CA VAL A 3 -15.58 -4.66 -34.52
C VAL A 3 -15.22 -5.51 -33.30
N PHE A 4 -14.45 -4.94 -32.37
CA PHE A 4 -14.28 -5.51 -31.04
C PHE A 4 -15.58 -5.22 -30.26
N ASP A 5 -16.33 -6.27 -29.94
CA ASP A 5 -17.41 -6.19 -28.96
C ASP A 5 -16.80 -6.52 -27.60
N GLU A 6 -16.39 -5.48 -26.87
CA GLU A 6 -15.88 -5.59 -25.50
C GLU A 6 -17.11 -5.61 -24.55
N PRO A 7 -17.28 -6.63 -23.69
CA PRO A 7 -18.45 -6.70 -22.82
C PRO A 7 -18.39 -5.58 -21.77
N SER A 8 -19.48 -4.81 -21.65
CA SER A 8 -19.62 -3.78 -20.61
C SER A 8 -19.46 -4.37 -19.20
N PRO A 9 -18.82 -3.66 -18.26
CA PRO A 9 -18.67 -4.12 -16.87
C PRO A 9 -20.05 -4.29 -16.19
N PRO A 10 -20.20 -5.22 -15.23
CA PRO A 10 -21.46 -5.40 -14.51
C PRO A 10 -21.83 -4.14 -13.70
N PRO A 11 -23.14 -3.88 -13.46
CA PRO A 11 -23.57 -2.74 -12.66
C PRO A 11 -23.08 -2.87 -11.21
N PRO A 12 -22.90 -1.75 -10.49
CA PRO A 12 -22.51 -1.78 -9.08
C PRO A 12 -23.58 -2.47 -8.22
N PRO A 13 -23.19 -3.14 -7.12
CA PRO A 13 -24.14 -3.68 -6.14
C PRO A 13 -25.00 -2.56 -5.53
N PRO A 14 -26.23 -2.86 -5.06
CA PRO A 14 -27.06 -1.86 -4.38
C PRO A 14 -26.33 -1.29 -3.15
N PRO A 15 -26.64 -0.05 -2.73
CA PRO A 15 -26.06 0.50 -1.51
C PRO A 15 -26.52 -0.37 -0.34
N VAL A 16 -25.58 -1.05 0.32
CA VAL A 16 -25.90 -1.56 1.65
C VAL A 16 -26.00 -0.35 2.58
N ASP A 17 -26.95 -0.38 3.49
CA ASP A 17 -27.08 0.63 4.55
C ASP A 17 -25.85 0.47 5.45
N TYR A 18 -24.77 1.19 5.11
CA TYR A 18 -23.55 1.23 5.90
C TYR A 18 -23.83 2.12 7.10
N GLU A 19 -24.39 1.54 8.15
CA GLU A 19 -24.32 2.16 9.46
C GLU A 19 -22.86 2.47 9.77
N GLU A 20 -22.66 3.72 10.20
CA GLU A 20 -21.44 4.41 10.56
C GLU A 20 -20.73 3.73 11.75
N GLU A 21 -20.29 2.47 11.60
CA GLU A 21 -19.43 1.83 12.59
C GLU A 21 -17.97 2.16 12.27
N GLU A 22 -17.59 3.32 12.80
CA GLU A 22 -16.29 3.62 13.36
C GLU A 22 -15.12 3.23 12.45
N ALA A 23 -14.55 4.24 11.80
CA ALA A 23 -13.15 4.24 11.41
C ALA A 23 -12.28 3.88 12.62
N ALA A 24 -12.17 2.60 12.93
CA ALA A 24 -11.14 2.04 13.75
C ALA A 24 -9.87 2.09 12.90
N VAL A 25 -9.29 3.30 12.81
CA VAL A 25 -7.85 3.43 12.80
C VAL A 25 -7.38 2.71 14.04
N VAL A 26 -7.15 1.40 13.92
CA VAL A 26 -6.42 0.65 14.92
C VAL A 26 -5.08 1.38 14.98
N HIS A 27 -4.89 2.19 16.03
CA HIS A 27 -3.57 2.65 16.40
C HIS A 27 -2.81 1.39 16.78
N TYR A 28 -2.27 0.68 15.78
CA TYR A 28 -1.33 -0.39 15.98
C TYR A 28 -0.11 0.31 16.57
N SER A 29 -0.11 0.42 17.91
CA SER A 29 1.07 0.78 18.66
C SER A 29 1.99 -0.43 18.51
N ASP A 30 2.69 -0.47 17.39
CA ASP A 30 3.66 -1.51 17.09
C ASP A 30 4.73 -1.39 18.18
N PRO A 31 4.86 -2.35 19.11
CA PRO A 31 5.83 -2.25 20.20
C PRO A 31 7.28 -2.26 19.70
N TYR A 32 7.49 -2.44 18.39
CA TYR A 32 8.77 -2.31 17.69
C TYR A 32 9.04 -0.91 17.14
N ALA A 33 8.12 0.04 17.27
CA ALA A 33 8.27 1.40 16.75
C ALA A 33 9.36 2.24 17.44
N ASP A 34 9.85 1.82 18.61
CA ASP A 34 11.00 2.47 19.28
C ASP A 34 12.30 2.41 18.43
N GLY A 35 12.36 1.53 17.42
CA GLY A 35 13.46 1.44 16.46
C GLY A 35 13.23 2.15 15.12
N ASP A 36 12.06 2.74 14.90
CA ASP A 36 11.74 3.37 13.62
C ASP A 36 12.42 4.74 13.46
N PRO A 37 12.86 5.09 12.23
CA PRO A 37 13.47 6.38 11.98
C PRO A 37 12.45 7.52 12.17
N GLN A 38 12.93 8.71 12.53
CA GLN A 38 12.07 9.88 12.79
C GLN A 38 11.17 10.28 11.60
N TRP A 39 11.58 9.94 10.37
CA TRP A 39 10.79 10.21 9.17
C TRP A 39 9.63 9.23 8.98
N ALA A 40 9.59 8.12 9.72
CA ALA A 40 8.55 7.13 9.60
C ALA A 40 7.18 7.74 9.98
N PRO A 41 6.12 7.40 9.24
CA PRO A 41 4.79 7.86 9.59
C PRO A 41 4.34 7.22 10.91
N LYS A 42 3.64 7.99 11.75
CA LYS A 42 3.07 7.49 13.01
C LYS A 42 1.83 6.61 12.81
N ALA A 43 1.23 6.69 11.63
CA ALA A 43 0.05 5.93 11.24
C ALA A 43 0.28 5.36 9.85
N TYR A 44 0.21 4.03 9.75
CA TYR A 44 0.34 3.26 8.52
C TYR A 44 -0.51 2.00 8.66
N LEU A 45 -0.91 1.43 7.52
CA LEU A 45 -1.66 0.18 7.45
C LEU A 45 -0.76 -1.03 7.69
N GLU A 46 0.44 -1.03 7.09
CA GLU A 46 1.34 -2.17 7.15
C GLU A 46 2.80 -1.75 6.91
N LYS A 47 3.74 -2.45 7.56
CA LYS A 47 5.18 -2.31 7.31
C LYS A 47 5.65 -3.46 6.42
N VAL A 48 6.22 -3.12 5.27
CA VAL A 48 6.65 -4.07 4.25
C VAL A 48 8.12 -3.89 3.89
N VAL A 49 8.72 -4.95 3.36
CA VAL A 49 10.08 -4.93 2.80
C VAL A 49 9.99 -5.09 1.28
N ALA A 50 10.75 -4.28 0.54
CA ALA A 50 10.90 -4.45 -0.89
C ALA A 50 11.66 -5.74 -1.21
N ILE A 51 11.11 -6.57 -2.10
CA ILE A 51 11.75 -7.81 -2.57
C ILE A 51 12.37 -7.67 -3.96
N TYR A 52 12.20 -6.51 -4.59
CA TYR A 52 12.84 -6.12 -5.84
C TYR A 52 13.14 -4.61 -5.84
N ASP A 53 14.10 -4.20 -6.67
CA ASP A 53 14.32 -2.78 -6.98
C ASP A 53 13.15 -2.20 -7.77
N TYR A 54 12.79 -0.95 -7.50
CA TYR A 54 11.80 -0.21 -8.27
C TYR A 54 12.28 1.22 -8.53
N SER A 55 12.23 1.64 -9.79
CA SER A 55 12.53 3.01 -10.22
C SER A 55 11.25 3.64 -10.72
N LYS A 56 10.97 4.86 -10.27
CA LYS A 56 9.75 5.58 -10.64
C LYS A 56 9.73 5.90 -12.12
N ASP A 57 8.59 5.67 -12.75
CA ASP A 57 8.30 6.12 -14.11
C ASP A 57 7.63 7.50 -14.11
N LYS A 58 6.86 7.82 -13.05
CA LYS A 58 6.17 9.10 -12.88
C LYS A 58 6.62 9.86 -11.63
N GLU A 59 6.26 11.14 -11.55
CA GLU A 59 6.70 12.00 -10.44
C GLU A 59 6.04 11.63 -9.09
N ASP A 60 4.85 11.05 -9.14
CA ASP A 60 4.05 10.59 -7.99
C ASP A 60 4.40 9.18 -7.51
N GLU A 61 5.34 8.51 -8.18
CA GLU A 61 5.79 7.16 -7.84
C GLU A 61 7.06 7.17 -6.97
N LEU A 62 7.23 6.14 -6.16
CA LEU A 62 8.43 5.91 -5.34
C LEU A 62 9.56 5.28 -6.13
N SER A 63 10.78 5.47 -5.63
CA SER A 63 11.94 4.66 -6.04
C SER A 63 12.61 4.11 -4.80
N PHE A 64 12.96 2.83 -4.84
CA PHE A 64 13.58 2.11 -3.73
C PHE A 64 14.37 0.91 -4.23
N MET A 65 15.24 0.39 -3.37
CA MET A 65 16.03 -0.82 -3.62
C MET A 65 15.41 -2.00 -2.90
N GLU A 66 15.73 -3.21 -3.34
CA GLU A 66 15.48 -4.46 -2.60
C GLU A 66 16.00 -4.32 -1.16
N GLY A 67 15.20 -4.80 -0.21
CA GLY A 67 15.45 -4.67 1.23
C GLY A 67 14.99 -3.35 1.85
N ALA A 68 14.50 -2.39 1.06
CA ALA A 68 13.98 -1.13 1.60
C ALA A 68 12.73 -1.36 2.45
N ILE A 69 12.63 -0.64 3.57
CA ILE A 69 11.45 -0.63 4.44
C ILE A 69 10.49 0.45 3.94
N ILE A 70 9.24 0.05 3.70
CA ILE A 70 8.18 0.92 3.24
C ILE A 70 6.99 0.81 4.19
N TYR A 71 6.43 1.94 4.59
CA TYR A 71 5.23 2.02 5.41
C TYR A 71 4.04 2.29 4.50
N ILE A 72 3.16 1.32 4.32
CA ILE A 72 1.97 1.45 3.47
C ILE A 72 0.97 2.35 4.18
N ILE A 73 0.55 3.43 3.54
CA ILE A 73 -0.50 4.33 4.03
C ILE A 73 -1.84 4.10 3.33
N LYS A 74 -1.83 3.55 2.12
CA LYS A 74 -3.03 3.20 1.35
C LYS A 74 -2.77 2.03 0.40
N LYS A 75 -3.76 1.15 0.24
CA LYS A 75 -3.78 0.13 -0.81
C LYS A 75 -4.93 0.46 -1.77
N ASN A 76 -4.63 0.67 -3.04
CA ASN A 76 -5.65 0.91 -4.06
C ASN A 76 -6.06 -0.42 -4.70
N ASP A 77 -7.28 -0.47 -5.25
CA ASP A 77 -7.86 -1.69 -5.82
C ASP A 77 -7.20 -2.11 -7.15
N ASP A 78 -6.44 -1.21 -7.79
CA ASP A 78 -5.68 -1.46 -9.02
C ASP A 78 -4.31 -2.13 -8.78
N GLY A 79 -4.01 -2.51 -7.54
CA GLY A 79 -2.77 -3.20 -7.16
C GLY A 79 -1.60 -2.27 -6.86
N TRP A 80 -1.82 -0.96 -6.93
CA TRP A 80 -0.86 0.06 -6.52
C TRP A 80 -1.06 0.45 -5.06
N PHE A 81 0.05 0.57 -4.34
CA PHE A 81 0.06 1.03 -2.95
C PHE A 81 0.67 2.42 -2.87
N GLU A 82 0.20 3.20 -1.92
CA GLU A 82 0.84 4.44 -1.51
C GLU A 82 1.58 4.17 -0.21
N GLY A 83 2.84 4.58 -0.13
CA GLY A 83 3.65 4.38 1.07
C GLY A 83 4.70 5.43 1.28
N VAL A 84 5.39 5.33 2.41
CA VAL A 84 6.50 6.22 2.80
C VAL A 84 7.79 5.41 2.88
N CYS A 85 8.81 5.87 2.17
CA CYS A 85 10.17 5.31 2.18
C CYS A 85 11.18 6.45 2.26
N ASN A 86 12.11 6.40 3.22
CA ASN A 86 13.13 7.44 3.45
C ASN A 86 12.55 8.86 3.54
N GLY A 87 11.35 9.01 4.11
CA GLY A 87 10.64 10.28 4.25
C GLY A 87 9.97 10.80 2.97
N VAL A 88 10.00 10.04 1.88
CA VAL A 88 9.31 10.36 0.62
C VAL A 88 8.04 9.52 0.53
N THR A 89 6.94 10.15 0.13
CA THR A 89 5.65 9.47 -0.13
C THR A 89 5.45 9.30 -1.63
N GLY A 90 4.89 8.17 -2.04
CA GLY A 90 4.46 7.97 -3.43
C GLY A 90 3.89 6.58 -3.69
N LEU A 91 3.51 6.37 -4.94
CA LEU A 91 2.91 5.13 -5.44
C LEU A 91 3.95 4.09 -5.84
N PHE A 92 3.64 2.82 -5.64
CA PHE A 92 4.44 1.69 -6.12
C PHE A 92 3.61 0.43 -6.31
N PRO A 93 4.06 -0.53 -7.15
CA PRO A 93 3.35 -1.79 -7.37
C PRO A 93 3.39 -2.69 -6.13
N GLY A 94 2.23 -3.13 -5.65
CA GLY A 94 2.11 -3.91 -4.42
C GLY A 94 2.77 -5.29 -4.46
N ASN A 95 3.03 -5.85 -5.65
CA ASN A 95 3.71 -7.13 -5.84
C ASN A 95 5.24 -7.05 -5.74
N TYR A 96 5.81 -5.88 -5.45
CA TYR A 96 7.24 -5.67 -5.24
C TYR A 96 7.66 -5.72 -3.76
N VAL A 97 6.72 -6.00 -2.87
CA VAL A 97 6.93 -5.97 -1.42
C VAL A 97 6.33 -7.19 -0.74
N GLU A 98 6.85 -7.52 0.44
CA GLU A 98 6.31 -8.54 1.32
C GLU A 98 6.10 -8.00 2.74
N SER A 99 5.08 -8.53 3.42
CA SER A 99 4.77 -8.20 4.82
C SER A 99 5.90 -8.66 5.75
N ILE A 100 6.43 -7.76 6.58
CA ILE A 100 7.50 -8.09 7.53
C ILE A 100 6.99 -8.99 8.67
N MET A 101 5.67 -9.01 8.91
CA MET A 101 5.02 -9.82 9.94
C MET A 101 5.02 -11.34 9.67
N HIS A 102 5.50 -11.83 8.52
CA HIS A 102 5.42 -13.26 8.17
C HIS A 102 6.58 -14.13 8.70
N TYR A 103 7.54 -13.57 9.45
CA TYR A 103 8.66 -14.35 10.00
C TYR A 103 8.35 -14.86 11.43
N ALA A 104 7.44 -15.83 11.52
CA ALA A 104 7.29 -16.67 12.71
C ALA A 104 6.79 -18.07 12.30
N ASP A 105 7.72 -18.92 11.84
CA ASP A 105 7.64 -20.38 11.99
C ASP A 105 8.99 -20.92 12.49
#